data_AF-A0A847GWJ8-F1
#
_entry.id   AF-A0A847GWJ8-F1
#
_cell.length_a   1.000
_cell.length_b   1.000
_cell.length_c   1.000
_cell.angle_alpha   90.00
_cell.angle_beta   90.00
_cell.angle_gamma   90.00
#
_symmetry.space_group_name_H-M   'P 1'
#
loop_
_entity.id
_entity.type
_entity.pdbx_description
1 polymer ?
#
loop_
_entity_poly.entity_id
_entity_poly.type
_entity_poly.pdbx_seq_one_letter_code
_entity_poly.pdbx_strand_id
1 'polypeptide(L)'
;MCSRPIYDTLLERCARTLVGRSYSAIRTVDDIPLAMRPRITKLHGTFPTHRPFILTEEDFRTYPSRFAAFVNLAQQAFMENVVCLVGFSGDDPNFLHWTGWVRDNLGDSAPWIYLCGLLDLNDSQRRLLYRRNVTPIDLTPLFPTDKFPDSGERQRLAIEWLLLSFEAGRPFDLMDWPSEPRPLSEPSPGLPPVLPPSHDVPRKESWQP
;
A
#
# COMPACT_ATOMS: atom_id res chain seq x y z
N MET A 1 0.19 3.12 -20.14
CA MET A 1 0.47 1.69 -19.94
C MET A 1 -0.42 1.27 -18.79
N CYS A 2 -1.34 0.31 -18.98
CA CYS A 2 -2.20 -0.13 -17.88
C CYS A 2 -1.33 -0.76 -16.78
N SER A 3 -1.52 -0.36 -15.51
CA SER A 3 -0.85 -0.99 -14.37
C SER A 3 -1.05 -2.51 -14.44
N ARG A 4 0.01 -3.31 -14.35
CA ARG A 4 -0.11 -4.77 -14.48
C ARG A 4 -0.90 -5.32 -13.28
N PRO A 5 -2.06 -5.98 -13.48
CA PRO A 5 -2.84 -6.52 -12.39
C PRO A 5 -2.08 -7.63 -11.64
N ILE A 6 -2.22 -7.63 -10.31
CA ILE A 6 -1.53 -8.55 -9.39
C ILE A 6 -2.42 -9.77 -9.15
N TYR A 7 -2.01 -10.93 -9.66
CA TYR A 7 -2.75 -12.19 -9.51
C TYR A 7 -2.09 -13.22 -8.59
N ASP A 8 -0.91 -12.89 -8.04
CA ASP A 8 -0.19 -13.76 -7.14
C ASP A 8 -0.88 -13.88 -5.77
N THR A 9 -0.34 -14.76 -4.93
CA THR A 9 -0.82 -15.01 -3.57
C THR A 9 0.19 -14.59 -2.49
N LEU A 10 1.10 -13.65 -2.79
CA LEU A 10 2.19 -13.26 -1.89
C LEU A 10 1.66 -12.77 -0.55
N LEU A 11 0.69 -11.86 -0.57
CA LEU A 11 0.07 -11.31 0.63
C LEU A 11 -0.69 -12.40 1.41
N GLU A 12 -1.40 -13.30 0.73
CA GLU A 12 -2.15 -14.37 1.39
C GLU A 12 -1.25 -15.47 1.95
N ARG A 13 -0.07 -15.69 1.36
CA ARG A 13 0.95 -16.57 1.92
C ARG A 13 1.58 -15.95 3.15
N CYS A 14 1.96 -14.66 3.09
CA CYS A 14 2.48 -13.93 4.23
C CYS A 14 1.47 -13.86 5.39
N ALA A 15 0.20 -13.60 5.09
CA ALA A 15 -0.86 -13.55 6.10
C ALA A 15 -1.02 -14.88 6.86
N ARG A 16 -0.73 -16.03 6.23
CA ARG A 16 -0.79 -17.35 6.88
C ARG A 16 0.36 -17.62 7.84
N THR A 17 1.48 -16.89 7.73
CA THR A 17 2.63 -17.05 8.61
C THR A 17 2.54 -16.14 9.85
N LEU A 18 1.60 -15.20 9.87
CA LEU A 18 1.42 -14.27 10.99
C LEU A 18 0.64 -14.92 12.13
N VAL A 19 1.26 -15.02 13.30
CA VAL A 19 0.59 -15.47 14.53
C VAL A 19 -0.16 -14.28 15.16
N GLY A 20 -1.41 -14.50 15.58
CA GLY A 20 -2.22 -13.50 16.28
C GLY A 20 -2.93 -12.46 15.39
N ARG A 21 -2.78 -12.53 14.06
CA ARG A 21 -3.55 -11.71 13.11
C ARG A 21 -4.06 -12.57 11.96
N SER A 22 -5.38 -12.61 11.79
CA SER A 22 -6.03 -13.29 10.65
C SER A 22 -6.53 -12.27 9.64
N TYR A 23 -6.26 -12.51 8.36
CA TYR A 23 -6.78 -11.69 7.26
C TYR A 23 -7.86 -12.46 6.49
N SER A 24 -9.00 -11.84 6.24
CA SER A 24 -10.02 -12.40 5.34
C SER A 24 -9.67 -12.06 3.89
N ALA A 25 -9.56 -13.07 3.03
CA ALA A 25 -9.32 -12.87 1.61
C ALA A 25 -10.65 -12.76 0.85
N ILE A 26 -10.84 -11.69 0.09
CA ILE A 26 -11.98 -11.50 -0.82
C ILE A 26 -11.48 -11.72 -2.23
N ARG A 27 -11.93 -12.82 -2.84
CA ARG A 27 -11.52 -13.25 -4.19
C ARG A 27 -12.68 -13.14 -5.17
N THR A 28 -13.91 -13.31 -4.69
CA THR A 28 -15.14 -13.15 -5.46
C THR A 28 -16.11 -12.20 -4.76
N VAL A 29 -17.19 -11.83 -5.45
CA VAL A 29 -18.25 -10.97 -4.88
C VAL A 29 -18.96 -11.69 -3.72
N ASP A 30 -19.07 -13.01 -3.76
CA ASP A 30 -19.71 -13.82 -2.72
C ASP A 30 -18.94 -13.83 -1.40
N ASP A 31 -17.64 -13.51 -1.43
CA ASP A 31 -16.81 -13.42 -0.23
C ASP A 31 -17.05 -12.10 0.54
N ILE A 32 -17.60 -11.06 -0.11
CA ILE A 32 -17.74 -9.72 0.47
C ILE A 32 -18.55 -9.73 1.79
N PRO A 33 -19.72 -10.39 1.88
CA PRO A 33 -20.53 -10.39 3.10
C PRO A 33 -19.89 -11.17 4.26
N LEU A 34 -18.99 -12.11 3.97
CA LEU A 34 -18.38 -13.01 4.95
C LEU A 34 -17.03 -12.49 5.47
N ALA A 35 -16.42 -11.53 4.78
CA ALA A 35 -15.07 -11.08 5.07
C ALA A 35 -15.01 -10.07 6.24
N MET A 36 -14.25 -10.42 7.27
CA MET A 36 -13.98 -9.56 8.42
C MET A 36 -12.70 -8.74 8.22
N ARG A 37 -12.60 -7.56 8.87
CA ARG A 37 -11.36 -6.77 8.89
C ARG A 37 -10.31 -7.46 9.78
N PRO A 38 -9.01 -7.45 9.41
CA PRO A 38 -8.42 -6.88 8.18
C PRO A 38 -8.65 -7.74 6.93
N ARG A 39 -8.85 -7.10 5.76
CA ARG A 39 -9.24 -7.76 4.50
C ARG A 39 -8.14 -7.65 3.45
N ILE A 40 -7.91 -8.72 2.68
CA ILE A 40 -7.10 -8.73 1.47
C ILE A 40 -8.05 -8.89 0.27
N THR A 41 -8.31 -7.81 -0.44
CA THR A 41 -9.26 -7.79 -1.57
C THR A 41 -8.52 -7.89 -2.91
N LYS A 42 -8.89 -8.86 -3.74
CA LYS A 42 -8.36 -9.02 -5.10
C LYS A 42 -9.36 -8.48 -6.12
N LEU A 43 -9.10 -7.28 -6.64
CA LEU A 43 -10.02 -6.60 -7.55
C LEU A 43 -10.06 -7.19 -8.97
N HIS A 44 -8.95 -7.71 -9.48
CA HIS A 44 -8.83 -8.17 -10.87
C HIS A 44 -8.91 -9.70 -11.04
N GLY A 45 -9.17 -10.44 -9.96
CA GLY A 45 -9.12 -11.91 -9.91
C GLY A 45 -7.84 -12.43 -9.25
N THR A 46 -7.69 -13.75 -9.14
CA THR A 46 -6.54 -14.40 -8.50
C THR A 46 -6.25 -15.76 -9.12
N PHE A 47 -4.97 -16.09 -9.31
CA PHE A 47 -4.57 -17.46 -9.65
C PHE A 47 -4.63 -18.35 -8.40
N PRO A 48 -4.86 -19.67 -8.53
CA PRO A 48 -5.23 -20.41 -9.75
C PRO A 48 -6.76 -20.52 -9.97
N THR A 49 -7.57 -20.10 -9.01
CA THR A 49 -8.92 -20.67 -8.83
C THR A 49 -10.07 -19.78 -9.29
N HIS A 50 -9.93 -18.45 -9.28
CA HIS A 50 -11.09 -17.55 -9.46
C HIS A 50 -11.02 -16.76 -10.75
N ARG A 51 -11.95 -17.09 -11.66
CA ARG A 51 -12.25 -16.40 -12.92
C ARG A 51 -13.49 -15.49 -12.73
N PRO A 52 -13.64 -14.43 -13.52
CA PRO A 52 -12.80 -14.04 -14.66
C PRO A 52 -11.57 -13.19 -14.28
N PHE A 53 -10.51 -13.32 -15.09
CA PHE A 53 -9.32 -12.46 -14.98
C PHE A 53 -9.56 -11.19 -15.78
N ILE A 54 -9.36 -10.03 -15.15
CA ILE A 54 -9.51 -8.73 -15.81
C ILE A 54 -8.19 -8.38 -16.49
N LEU A 55 -8.09 -8.68 -17.78
CA LEU A 55 -6.84 -8.55 -18.54
C LEU A 55 -7.00 -7.68 -19.78
N THR A 56 -8.12 -7.83 -20.49
CA THR A 56 -8.34 -7.17 -21.78
C THR A 56 -8.91 -5.77 -21.58
N GLU A 57 -8.71 -4.89 -22.55
CA GLU A 57 -9.29 -3.54 -22.53
C GLU A 57 -10.82 -3.59 -22.36
N GLU A 58 -11.49 -4.56 -22.97
CA GLU A 58 -12.93 -4.78 -22.83
C GLU A 58 -13.31 -5.21 -21.39
N ASP A 59 -12.47 -6.00 -20.73
CA ASP A 59 -12.68 -6.33 -19.32
C ASP A 59 -12.57 -5.09 -18.44
N PHE A 60 -11.58 -4.21 -18.68
CA PHE A 60 -11.46 -2.95 -17.95
C PHE A 60 -12.65 -2.02 -18.23
N ARG A 61 -13.09 -1.92 -19.50
CA ARG A 61 -14.24 -1.09 -19.91
C ARG A 61 -15.54 -1.55 -19.27
N THR A 62 -15.75 -2.86 -19.19
CA THR A 62 -16.97 -3.46 -18.61
C THR A 62 -16.84 -3.73 -17.10
N TYR A 63 -15.67 -3.49 -16.50
CA TYR A 63 -15.41 -3.76 -15.09
C TYR A 63 -16.40 -3.07 -14.16
N PRO A 64 -16.67 -1.75 -14.29
CA PRO A 64 -17.54 -1.07 -13.33
C PRO A 64 -18.98 -1.58 -13.34
N SER A 65 -19.50 -2.02 -14.49
CA SER A 65 -20.85 -2.56 -14.61
C SER A 65 -20.93 -4.02 -14.17
N ARG A 66 -19.93 -4.84 -14.50
CA ARG A 66 -19.91 -6.27 -14.15
C ARG A 66 -19.51 -6.54 -12.70
N PHE A 67 -18.67 -5.68 -12.11
CA PHE A 67 -18.11 -5.82 -10.77
C PHE A 67 -18.46 -4.62 -9.88
N ALA A 68 -19.69 -4.12 -9.98
CA ALA A 68 -20.16 -2.97 -9.22
C ALA A 68 -19.96 -3.11 -7.70
N ALA A 69 -20.12 -4.33 -7.15
CA ALA A 69 -19.86 -4.59 -5.74
C ALA A 69 -18.39 -4.34 -5.34
N PHE A 70 -17.42 -4.71 -6.19
CA PHE A 70 -16.01 -4.42 -5.94
C PHE A 70 -15.68 -2.94 -6.12
N VAL A 71 -16.30 -2.27 -7.09
CA VAL A 71 -16.18 -0.80 -7.24
C VAL A 71 -16.67 -0.09 -5.99
N ASN A 72 -17.85 -0.46 -5.47
CA ASN A 72 -18.39 0.12 -4.25
C ASN A 72 -17.48 -0.16 -3.05
N LEU A 73 -16.95 -1.38 -2.93
CA LEU A 73 -16.01 -1.73 -1.87
C LEU A 73 -14.72 -0.92 -1.94
N ALA A 74 -14.17 -0.72 -3.13
CA ALA A 74 -12.99 0.11 -3.35
C ALA A 74 -13.27 1.58 -3.01
N GLN A 75 -14.35 2.15 -3.53
CA GLN A 75 -14.78 3.52 -3.22
C GLN A 75 -14.98 3.72 -1.73
N GLN A 76 -15.66 2.79 -1.04
CA GLN A 76 -15.83 2.83 0.41
C GLN A 76 -14.47 2.79 1.13
N ALA A 77 -13.52 1.97 0.68
CA ALA A 77 -12.19 1.94 1.25
C ALA A 77 -11.47 3.30 1.13
N PHE A 78 -11.57 3.96 -0.03
CA PHE A 78 -11.01 5.31 -0.27
C PHE A 78 -11.75 6.42 0.49
N MET A 79 -13.06 6.28 0.72
CA MET A 79 -13.83 7.26 1.51
C MET A 79 -13.55 7.18 3.01
N GLU A 80 -13.32 5.97 3.54
CA GLU A 80 -13.18 5.77 4.98
C GLU A 80 -11.73 5.84 5.48
N ASN A 81 -10.74 5.58 4.63
CA ASN A 81 -9.37 5.35 5.06
C ASN A 81 -8.37 6.22 4.31
N VAL A 82 -7.29 6.57 5.00
CA VAL A 82 -6.06 7.05 4.36
C VAL A 82 -5.43 5.88 3.60
N VAL A 83 -5.16 6.05 2.31
CA VAL A 83 -4.67 4.98 1.43
C VAL A 83 -3.20 5.22 1.07
N CYS A 84 -2.39 4.18 1.19
CA CYS A 84 -1.00 4.18 0.72
C CYS A 84 -0.86 3.21 -0.46
N LEU A 85 -0.40 3.74 -1.59
CA LEU A 85 -0.17 3.00 -2.83
C LEU A 85 1.32 2.71 -2.95
N VAL A 86 1.68 1.43 -2.98
CA VAL A 86 3.08 0.97 -3.06
C VAL A 86 3.22 0.05 -4.27
N GLY A 87 4.26 0.27 -5.08
CA GLY A 87 4.48 -0.52 -6.30
C GLY A 87 3.41 -0.31 -7.36
N PHE A 88 2.69 0.82 -7.29
CA PHE A 88 1.60 1.18 -8.18
C PHE A 88 1.96 2.45 -8.95
N SER A 89 1.57 2.52 -10.22
CA SER A 89 1.93 3.62 -11.11
C SER A 89 0.90 4.77 -11.11
N GLY A 90 -0.30 4.56 -10.57
CA GLY A 90 -1.29 5.64 -10.39
C GLY A 90 -2.08 6.03 -11.65
N ASP A 91 -1.87 5.32 -12.75
CA ASP A 91 -2.38 5.60 -14.09
C ASP A 91 -3.46 4.59 -14.56
N ASP A 92 -3.89 3.68 -13.69
CA ASP A 92 -5.03 2.80 -13.95
C ASP A 92 -6.35 3.60 -14.06
N PRO A 93 -7.14 3.41 -15.14
CA PRO A 93 -8.39 4.13 -15.34
C PRO A 93 -9.41 3.94 -14.22
N ASN A 94 -9.51 2.74 -13.63
CA ASN A 94 -10.47 2.49 -12.56
C ASN A 94 -10.07 3.24 -11.30
N PHE A 95 -8.78 3.21 -10.94
CA PHE A 95 -8.25 3.98 -9.82
C PHE A 95 -8.51 5.49 -9.98
N LEU A 96 -8.26 6.05 -11.16
CA LEU A 96 -8.53 7.46 -11.44
C LEU A 96 -10.02 7.79 -11.33
N HIS A 97 -10.89 6.89 -11.79
CA HIS A 97 -12.33 7.05 -11.66
C HIS A 97 -12.79 6.99 -10.20
N TRP A 98 -12.30 6.03 -9.41
CA TRP A 98 -12.67 5.90 -7.99
C TRP A 98 -12.21 7.10 -7.17
N THR A 99 -10.96 7.51 -7.33
CA THR A 99 -10.39 8.65 -6.60
C THR A 99 -11.01 9.98 -7.03
N GLY A 100 -11.30 10.15 -8.33
CA GLY A 100 -12.06 11.28 -8.84
C GLY A 100 -13.46 11.36 -8.24
N TRP A 101 -14.20 10.24 -8.25
CA TRP A 101 -15.52 10.17 -7.65
C TRP A 101 -15.51 10.51 -6.15
N VAL A 102 -14.56 9.96 -5.37
CA VAL A 102 -14.44 10.25 -3.94
C VAL A 102 -14.17 11.73 -3.68
N ARG A 103 -13.24 12.33 -4.44
CA ARG A 103 -12.94 13.76 -4.35
C ARG A 103 -14.14 14.62 -4.72
N ASP A 104 -14.86 14.26 -5.78
CA ASP A 104 -15.99 15.06 -6.27
C ASP A 104 -17.19 15.02 -5.30
N ASN A 105 -17.31 13.96 -4.47
CA ASN A 105 -18.37 13.83 -3.46
C ASN A 105 -17.97 14.33 -2.06
N LEU A 106 -16.70 14.22 -1.66
CA LEU A 106 -16.23 14.61 -0.31
C LEU A 106 -15.47 15.94 -0.28
N GLY A 107 -15.00 16.44 -1.42
CA GLY A 107 -14.22 17.67 -1.52
C GLY A 107 -13.02 17.67 -0.56
N ASP A 108 -12.92 18.72 0.26
CA ASP A 108 -11.85 18.90 1.24
C ASP A 108 -11.89 17.86 2.39
N SER A 109 -12.99 17.13 2.55
CA SER A 109 -13.12 16.06 3.54
C SER A 109 -12.61 14.71 3.04
N ALA A 110 -12.18 14.61 1.77
CA ALA A 110 -11.66 13.38 1.21
C ALA A 110 -10.36 12.96 1.94
N PRO A 111 -10.22 11.70 2.38
CA PRO A 111 -8.98 11.21 2.99
C PRO A 111 -7.77 11.35 2.06
N TRP A 112 -6.59 11.45 2.67
CA TRP A 112 -5.34 11.54 1.95
C TRP A 112 -4.98 10.23 1.24
N ILE A 113 -4.50 10.35 0.00
CA ILE A 113 -3.94 9.24 -0.76
C ILE A 113 -2.45 9.50 -0.94
N TYR A 114 -1.62 8.56 -0.52
CA TYR A 114 -0.16 8.62 -0.67
C TYR A 114 0.28 7.68 -1.78
N LEU A 115 1.03 8.19 -2.76
CA LEU A 115 1.66 7.38 -3.80
C LEU A 115 3.15 7.26 -3.49
N CYS A 116 3.62 6.06 -3.15
CA CYS A 116 5.00 5.83 -2.70
C CYS A 116 5.78 4.98 -3.69
N GLY A 117 6.98 5.44 -4.07
CA GLY A 117 7.88 4.66 -4.92
C GLY A 117 8.97 5.50 -5.58
N LEU A 118 9.67 4.89 -6.53
CA LEU A 118 10.59 5.58 -7.44
C LEU A 118 9.77 6.24 -8.55
N LEU A 119 9.30 7.47 -8.31
CA LEU A 119 8.31 8.10 -9.18
C LEU A 119 8.96 8.99 -10.25
N ASP A 120 10.14 9.55 -9.95
CA ASP A 120 10.91 10.41 -10.86
C ASP A 120 10.06 11.55 -11.46
N LEU A 121 9.32 12.22 -10.58
CA LEU A 121 8.28 13.17 -10.99
C LEU A 121 8.89 14.54 -11.27
N ASN A 122 8.54 15.11 -12.42
CA ASN A 122 8.72 16.53 -12.66
C ASN A 122 7.63 17.38 -11.98
N ASP A 123 7.85 18.69 -11.92
CA ASP A 123 6.93 19.62 -11.26
C ASP A 123 5.50 19.60 -11.81
N SER A 124 5.34 19.35 -13.12
CA SER A 124 4.01 19.30 -13.75
C SER A 124 3.23 18.06 -13.33
N GLN A 125 3.90 16.91 -13.27
CA GLN A 125 3.33 15.64 -12.80
C GLN A 125 2.99 15.74 -11.31
N ARG A 126 3.88 16.35 -10.52
CA ARG A 126 3.66 16.57 -9.09
C ARG A 126 2.40 17.42 -8.84
N ARG A 127 2.27 18.54 -9.57
CA ARG A 127 1.08 19.41 -9.51
C ARG A 127 -0.20 18.69 -9.93
N LEU A 128 -0.12 17.81 -10.94
CA LEU A 128 -1.27 17.02 -11.39
C LEU A 128 -1.75 16.06 -10.30
N LEU A 129 -0.82 15.38 -9.60
CA LEU A 129 -1.17 14.48 -8.49
C LEU A 129 -1.82 15.23 -7.33
N TYR A 130 -1.25 16.38 -6.92
CA TYR A 130 -1.86 17.19 -5.87
C TYR A 130 -3.29 17.65 -6.22
N ARG A 131 -3.55 18.04 -7.47
CA ARG A 131 -4.92 18.37 -7.93
C ARG A 131 -5.90 17.20 -7.86
N ARG A 132 -5.39 15.97 -7.81
CA ARG A 132 -6.17 14.74 -7.64
C ARG A 132 -6.26 14.27 -6.19
N ASN A 133 -5.83 15.09 -5.23
CA ASN A 133 -5.70 14.73 -3.81
C ASN A 133 -4.75 13.53 -3.57
N VAL A 134 -3.77 13.35 -4.47
CA VAL A 134 -2.73 12.32 -4.34
C VAL A 134 -1.42 13.00 -3.97
N THR A 135 -0.88 12.63 -2.82
CA THR A 135 0.41 13.12 -2.31
C THR A 135 1.52 12.16 -2.73
N PRO A 136 2.41 12.54 -3.67
CA PRO A 136 3.54 11.71 -4.04
C PRO A 136 4.64 11.73 -2.97
N ILE A 137 5.05 10.54 -2.53
CA ILE A 137 6.26 10.28 -1.76
C ILE A 137 7.29 9.67 -2.71
N ASP A 138 8.07 10.56 -3.33
CA ASP A 138 9.08 10.17 -4.31
C ASP A 138 10.39 9.79 -3.62
N LEU A 139 10.76 8.52 -3.76
CA LEU A 139 11.97 7.92 -3.18
C LEU A 139 13.18 8.03 -4.13
N THR A 140 12.99 8.49 -5.38
CA THR A 140 14.06 8.61 -6.38
C THR A 140 15.31 9.34 -5.86
N PRO A 141 15.21 10.45 -5.10
CA PRO A 141 16.39 11.13 -4.57
C PRO A 141 17.23 10.30 -3.59
N LEU A 142 16.62 9.36 -2.87
CA LEU A 142 17.31 8.47 -1.92
C LEU A 142 18.02 7.30 -2.62
N PHE A 143 17.53 6.93 -3.80
CA PHE A 143 18.04 5.82 -4.60
C PHE A 143 18.44 6.34 -5.99
N PRO A 144 19.53 7.10 -6.13
CA PRO A 144 19.92 7.65 -7.41
C PRO A 144 20.54 6.57 -8.32
N THR A 145 20.35 6.69 -9.63
CA THR A 145 20.70 5.65 -10.63
C THR A 145 22.21 5.39 -10.74
N ASP A 146 23.04 6.35 -10.37
CA ASP A 146 24.51 6.22 -10.32
C ASP A 146 24.96 5.21 -9.25
N LYS A 147 24.30 5.19 -8.08
CA LYS A 147 24.59 4.26 -6.98
C LYS A 147 23.84 2.94 -7.12
N PHE A 148 22.65 2.98 -7.71
CA PHE A 148 21.77 1.82 -7.87
C PHE A 148 21.42 1.63 -9.36
N PRO A 149 22.33 1.07 -10.17
CA PRO A 149 22.15 0.98 -11.63
C PRO A 149 21.16 -0.10 -12.04
N ASP A 150 21.05 -1.20 -11.28
CA ASP A 150 20.08 -2.26 -11.56
C ASP A 150 18.67 -1.83 -11.12
N SER A 151 17.75 -1.73 -12.07
CA SER A 151 16.40 -1.20 -11.82
C SER A 151 15.55 -2.11 -10.92
N GLY A 152 15.71 -3.43 -11.03
CA GLY A 152 14.97 -4.40 -10.23
C GLY A 152 15.40 -4.34 -8.76
N GLU A 153 16.71 -4.38 -8.52
CA GLU A 153 17.29 -4.29 -7.19
C GLU A 153 17.05 -2.92 -6.56
N ARG A 154 17.16 -1.84 -7.35
CA ARG A 154 16.82 -0.49 -6.90
C ARG A 154 15.37 -0.41 -6.41
N GLN A 155 14.41 -0.97 -7.15
CA GLN A 155 13.01 -1.01 -6.74
C GLN A 155 12.82 -1.85 -5.47
N ARG A 156 13.49 -3.01 -5.38
CA ARG A 156 13.45 -3.89 -4.21
C ARG A 156 13.94 -3.18 -2.95
N LEU A 157 15.10 -2.54 -3.02
CA LEU A 157 15.72 -1.79 -1.92
C LEU A 157 14.90 -0.57 -1.52
N ALA A 158 14.29 0.15 -2.48
CA ALA A 158 13.43 1.28 -2.18
C ALA A 158 12.16 0.87 -1.41
N ILE A 159 11.53 -0.25 -1.81
CA ILE A 159 10.39 -0.81 -1.08
C ILE A 159 10.82 -1.31 0.30
N GLU A 160 11.96 -1.98 0.40
CA GLU A 160 12.49 -2.44 1.68
C GLU A 160 12.73 -1.28 2.66
N TRP A 161 13.39 -0.22 2.21
CA TRP A 161 13.62 0.98 3.02
C TRP A 161 12.30 1.64 3.46
N LEU A 162 11.30 1.69 2.57
CA LEU A 162 9.98 2.21 2.89
C LEU A 162 9.30 1.38 4.00
N LEU A 163 9.32 0.05 3.87
CA LEU A 163 8.74 -0.86 4.86
C LEU A 163 9.46 -0.79 6.21
N LEU A 164 10.78 -0.71 6.22
CA LEU A 164 11.57 -0.51 7.44
C LEU A 164 11.26 0.84 8.09
N SER A 165 11.04 1.89 7.30
CA SER A 165 10.63 3.20 7.80
C SER A 165 9.24 3.15 8.45
N PHE A 166 8.31 2.35 7.90
CA PHE A 166 7.01 2.11 8.54
C PHE A 166 7.13 1.27 9.82
N GLU A 167 8.03 0.29 9.85
CA GLU A 167 8.31 -0.48 11.07
C GLU A 167 8.88 0.40 12.18
N ALA A 168 9.84 1.28 11.84
CA ALA A 168 10.42 2.25 12.76
C ALA A 168 9.42 3.30 13.24
N GLY A 169 8.48 3.71 12.39
CA GLY A 169 7.42 4.64 12.76
C GLY A 169 6.27 4.01 13.56
N ARG A 170 6.24 2.69 13.74
CA ARG A 170 5.13 2.00 14.39
C ARG A 170 5.04 2.38 15.88
N PRO A 171 3.88 2.85 16.38
CA PRO A 171 3.72 3.15 17.79
C PRO A 171 3.91 1.90 18.64
N PHE A 172 4.54 2.07 19.81
CA PHE A 172 4.67 1.00 20.80
C PHE A 172 3.30 0.50 21.25
N ASP A 173 3.08 -0.81 21.21
CA ASP A 173 1.85 -1.43 21.69
C ASP A 173 1.91 -1.54 23.22
N LEU A 174 0.99 -0.87 23.90
CA LEU A 174 0.95 -0.88 25.37
C LEU A 174 0.72 -2.30 25.93
N MET A 175 0.17 -3.22 25.14
CA MET A 175 -0.01 -4.62 25.54
C MET A 175 1.31 -5.40 25.60
N ASP A 176 2.37 -4.89 24.96
CA ASP A 176 3.70 -5.52 25.00
C ASP A 176 4.50 -5.11 26.25
N TRP A 177 4.04 -4.10 27.01
CA TRP A 177 4.66 -3.70 28.28
C TRP A 177 4.66 -4.84 29.30
N PRO A 178 5.76 -5.11 30.04
CA PRO A 178 6.98 -4.30 30.15
C PRO A 178 8.12 -4.73 29.22
N SER A 179 7.82 -5.47 28.14
CA SER A 179 8.83 -5.92 27.18
C SER A 179 9.40 -4.74 26.40
N GLU A 180 10.66 -4.86 25.99
CA GLU A 180 11.26 -3.89 25.08
C GLU A 180 10.56 -3.93 23.71
N PRO A 181 10.49 -2.79 23.01
CA PRO A 181 10.02 -2.75 21.63
C PRO A 181 10.78 -3.78 20.78
N ARG A 182 10.06 -4.44 19.88
CA ARG A 182 10.68 -5.35 18.91
C ARG A 182 11.77 -4.59 18.13
N PRO A 183 12.99 -5.16 18.01
CA PRO A 183 14.04 -4.56 17.20
C PRO A 183 13.60 -4.53 15.73
N LEU A 184 14.07 -3.52 15.01
CA LEU A 184 13.85 -3.41 13.57
C LEU A 184 14.44 -4.60 12.85
N SER A 185 13.79 -5.00 11.75
CA SER A 185 14.34 -5.99 10.84
C SER A 185 15.69 -5.51 10.31
N GLU A 186 16.66 -6.44 10.17
CA GLU A 186 18.00 -6.08 9.70
C GLU A 186 17.95 -5.55 8.25
N PRO A 187 18.44 -4.32 7.99
CA PRO A 187 18.41 -3.75 6.66
C PRO A 187 19.40 -4.45 5.73
N SER A 188 19.01 -4.63 4.46
CA SER A 188 19.95 -5.06 3.42
C SER A 188 21.16 -4.10 3.34
N PRO A 189 22.36 -4.63 3.02
CA PRO A 189 23.55 -3.80 2.85
C PRO A 189 23.34 -2.70 1.81
N GLY A 190 23.87 -1.49 2.10
CA GLY A 190 23.83 -0.37 1.16
C GLY A 190 22.54 0.46 1.18
N LEU A 191 21.59 0.16 2.06
CA LEU A 191 20.42 1.00 2.27
C LEU A 191 20.78 2.36 2.90
N PRO A 192 20.11 3.45 2.48
CA PRO A 192 20.15 4.72 3.22
C PRO A 192 19.68 4.55 4.67
N PRO A 193 20.06 5.45 5.60
CA PRO A 193 19.60 5.39 6.98
C PRO A 193 18.07 5.44 7.04
N VAL A 194 17.48 4.56 7.84
CA VAL A 194 16.03 4.51 8.08
C VAL A 194 15.63 5.71 8.94
N LEU A 195 14.42 6.24 8.71
CA LEU A 195 13.90 7.36 9.50
C LEU A 195 13.76 6.96 10.99
N PRO A 196 14.13 7.84 11.93
CA PRO A 196 13.93 7.56 13.35
C PRO A 196 12.44 7.53 13.69
N PRO A 197 12.04 6.83 14.78
CA PRO A 197 10.67 6.86 15.28
C PRO A 197 10.24 8.30 15.57
N SER A 198 8.99 8.62 15.25
CA SER A 198 8.39 9.94 15.46
C SER A 198 7.90 10.18 16.91
N HIS A 199 7.99 9.17 17.77
CA HIS A 199 7.47 9.16 19.13
C HIS A 199 8.51 8.63 20.12
N ASP A 200 8.33 8.95 21.40
CA ASP A 200 9.21 8.45 22.47
C ASP A 200 9.07 6.94 22.62
N VAL A 201 10.21 6.27 22.50
CA VAL A 201 10.30 4.82 22.65
C VAL A 201 10.49 4.51 24.14
N PRO A 202 9.65 3.65 24.76
CA PRO A 202 9.82 3.25 26.15
C PRO A 202 11.20 2.68 26.40
N ARG A 203 11.88 3.18 27.43
CA ARG A 203 13.22 2.71 27.84
C ARG A 203 13.10 1.99 29.17
N LYS A 204 13.82 0.88 29.30
CA LYS A 204 13.95 0.21 30.58
C LYS A 204 14.72 1.13 31.54
N GLU A 205 14.05 1.60 32.59
CA GLU A 205 14.75 2.31 33.66
C GLU A 205 15.66 1.34 34.39
N SER A 206 16.94 1.70 34.53
CA SER A 206 17.87 0.97 35.36
C SER A 206 17.64 1.43 36.80
N TRP A 207 16.91 0.62 37.57
CA TRP A 207 16.79 0.85 39.00
C TRP A 207 18.17 0.65 39.64
N GLN A 208 18.73 1.70 40.23
CA GLN A 208 19.89 1.64 41.11
C GLN A 208 19.38 1.75 42.56
N PRO A 209 19.64 0.74 43.42
CA PRO A 209 19.22 0.75 44.82
C PRO A 209 19.74 1.92 45.64
#